data_AF-A0A220W911-F1
#
_entry.id   AF-A0A220W911-F1
#
_cell.length_a   1.000
_cell.length_b   1.000
_cell.length_c   1.000
_cell.angle_alpha   90.00
_cell.angle_beta   90.00
_cell.angle_gamma   90.00
#
_symmetry.space_group_name_H-M   'P 1'
#
loop_
_entity.id
_entity.type
_entity.pdbx_description
1 polymer ?
#
loop_
_entity_poly.entity_id
_entity_poly.type
_entity_poly.pdbx_seq_one_letter_code
_entity_poly.pdbx_strand_id
1 'polypeptide(L)'
;MMTFLKPTILAAMLLAGLIFGSSAVLAQIPAFLPDHANVERGNPTTADGTYTISSNGKRIVIEDGHGFVVDPWTHALVLRIQPGMVVMDNFRQTGPDRFAADDLPLMGPATLFRQPNGVLQVVVKGSFGPVKYFLTPTDPVFDPVAPSPEPLPRPVVERDRIYQLHIGVAWCQGKSLFRKRYRGGVHLGVKDANGKAMTSKSRSFDIHCNDKKQRVETFAFESSDIGSLTLVVPPGQSGFQNLQISGVINDILGPVDFMKPSGLFETARALGRDLEINENVDELVEVIGGKASLSFRVYMKRVQ
;
A
#
# COMPACT_ATOMS: atom_id res chain seq x y z
N MET A 1 -37.61 -18.17 -66.57
CA MET A 1 -37.90 -19.58 -66.27
C MET A 1 -36.68 -20.13 -65.53
N MET A 2 -36.86 -20.56 -64.27
CA MET A 2 -35.99 -21.45 -63.47
C MET A 2 -34.55 -21.00 -63.16
N THR A 3 -33.93 -21.20 -61.99
CA THR A 3 -34.28 -21.43 -60.57
C THR A 3 -32.93 -21.51 -59.83
N PHE A 4 -32.88 -21.04 -58.58
CA PHE A 4 -32.01 -21.41 -57.43
C PHE A 4 -30.61 -22.06 -57.66
N LEU A 5 -29.59 -21.53 -56.98
CA LEU A 5 -29.07 -22.07 -55.72
C LEU A 5 -27.96 -21.18 -55.12
N LYS A 6 -28.05 -20.90 -53.81
CA LYS A 6 -26.95 -20.39 -52.99
C LYS A 6 -26.08 -21.56 -52.51
N PRO A 7 -24.78 -21.33 -52.27
CA PRO A 7 -24.09 -22.01 -51.19
C PRO A 7 -23.58 -21.00 -50.16
N THR A 8 -24.13 -21.12 -48.96
CA THR A 8 -23.57 -20.69 -47.68
C THR A 8 -22.24 -21.42 -47.47
N ILE A 9 -21.15 -20.70 -47.22
CA ILE A 9 -19.95 -21.29 -46.60
C ILE A 9 -19.64 -20.51 -45.32
N LEU A 10 -19.81 -21.23 -44.22
CA LEU A 10 -19.29 -20.95 -42.88
C LEU A 10 -17.77 -20.83 -42.96
N ALA A 11 -17.22 -19.71 -42.48
CA ALA A 11 -15.82 -19.62 -42.06
C ALA A 11 -15.79 -19.03 -40.65
N ALA A 12 -16.04 -19.89 -39.67
CA ALA A 12 -15.63 -19.68 -38.30
C ALA A 12 -14.27 -20.35 -38.11
N MET A 13 -13.25 -19.61 -37.69
CA MET A 13 -12.20 -20.04 -36.73
C MET A 13 -11.03 -19.05 -36.72
N LEU A 14 -10.46 -18.92 -35.51
CA LEU A 14 -9.12 -18.42 -35.18
C LEU A 14 -8.87 -16.91 -35.23
N LEU A 15 -9.10 -16.27 -34.08
CA LEU A 15 -8.21 -15.24 -33.51
C LEU A 15 -8.49 -15.13 -32.00
N ALA A 16 -8.24 -16.22 -31.28
CA ALA A 16 -8.11 -16.22 -29.82
C ALA A 16 -6.66 -16.60 -29.52
N GLY A 17 -5.83 -15.59 -29.26
CA GLY A 17 -4.44 -15.81 -28.88
C GLY A 17 -3.72 -14.49 -28.70
N LEU A 18 -3.11 -14.33 -27.53
CA LEU A 18 -2.18 -13.27 -27.12
C LEU A 18 -2.79 -12.03 -26.46
N ILE A 19 -3.28 -12.17 -25.22
CA ILE A 19 -2.91 -11.21 -24.15
C ILE A 19 -2.85 -11.96 -22.80
N PHE A 20 -1.89 -12.88 -22.64
CA PHE A 20 -1.40 -13.20 -21.29
C PHE A 20 -0.37 -12.16 -20.92
N GLY A 21 -0.84 -11.02 -20.39
CA GLY A 21 0.02 -10.07 -19.70
C GLY A 21 0.49 -10.71 -18.40
N SER A 22 1.68 -11.28 -18.41
CA SER A 22 2.37 -11.68 -17.18
C SER A 22 2.56 -10.42 -16.35
N SER A 23 1.77 -10.27 -15.28
CA SER A 23 2.08 -9.33 -14.21
C SER A 23 3.43 -9.77 -13.65
N ALA A 24 4.51 -9.11 -14.06
CA ALA A 24 5.80 -9.30 -13.44
C ALA A 24 5.65 -8.87 -11.98
N VAL A 25 5.47 -9.84 -11.08
CA VAL A 25 5.77 -9.65 -9.67
C VAL A 25 7.23 -9.20 -9.67
N LEU A 26 7.48 -7.94 -9.32
CA LEU A 26 8.84 -7.48 -9.09
C LEU A 26 9.36 -8.28 -7.90
N ALA A 27 10.09 -9.37 -8.20
CA ALA A 27 10.76 -10.16 -7.18
C ALA A 27 11.63 -9.21 -6.36
N GLN A 28 11.39 -9.14 -5.05
CA GLN A 28 12.23 -8.34 -4.16
C GLN A 28 13.62 -8.97 -4.15
N ILE A 29 14.62 -8.19 -4.50
CA ILE A 29 16.02 -8.63 -4.55
C ILE A 29 16.63 -8.27 -3.18
N PRO A 30 17.39 -9.17 -2.53
CA PRO A 30 18.15 -8.80 -1.34
C PRO A 30 18.98 -7.54 -1.60
N ALA A 31 19.03 -6.63 -0.62
CA ALA A 31 19.90 -5.47 -0.71
C ALA A 31 21.36 -5.94 -0.78
N PHE A 32 22.18 -5.24 -1.58
CA PHE A 32 23.61 -5.51 -1.72
C PHE A 32 24.41 -4.97 -0.52
N LEU A 33 24.00 -5.39 0.69
CA LEU A 33 24.61 -4.98 1.95
C LEU A 33 25.40 -6.15 2.57
N PRO A 34 26.52 -5.89 3.25
CA PRO A 34 27.24 -6.91 3.98
C PRO A 34 26.38 -7.51 5.10
N ASP A 35 26.61 -8.78 5.43
CA ASP A 35 26.11 -9.38 6.67
C ASP A 35 27.08 -9.11 7.81
N HIS A 36 26.57 -8.82 9.01
CA HIS A 36 27.39 -8.57 10.21
C HIS A 36 28.39 -9.68 10.51
N ALA A 37 28.05 -10.94 10.21
CA ALA A 37 28.92 -12.08 10.44
C ALA A 37 30.17 -12.07 9.54
N ASN A 38 30.16 -11.25 8.49
CA ASN A 38 31.21 -11.17 7.47
C ASN A 38 31.95 -9.82 7.49
N VAL A 39 31.69 -8.95 8.46
CA VAL A 39 32.39 -7.67 8.61
C VAL A 39 33.28 -7.72 9.85
N GLU A 40 34.49 -7.20 9.72
CA GLU A 40 35.42 -7.10 10.85
C GLU A 40 34.86 -6.15 11.90
N ARG A 41 34.93 -6.56 13.17
CA ARG A 41 34.49 -5.72 14.29
C ARG A 41 35.34 -4.47 14.38
N GLY A 42 34.69 -3.33 14.46
CA GLY A 42 35.30 -2.04 14.77
C GLY A 42 35.47 -1.83 16.27
N ASN A 43 35.69 -0.57 16.67
CA ASN A 43 35.81 -0.21 18.08
C ASN A 43 34.42 0.11 18.67
N PRO A 44 34.11 -0.38 19.88
CA PRO A 44 32.87 -0.01 20.56
C PRO A 44 32.84 1.48 20.87
N THR A 45 31.63 2.04 20.95
CA THR A 45 31.41 3.45 21.25
C THR A 45 30.43 3.64 22.40
N THR A 46 30.33 4.86 22.92
CA THR A 46 29.29 5.16 23.92
C THR A 46 27.87 5.11 23.33
N ALA A 47 27.72 5.06 22.00
CA ALA A 47 26.44 4.98 21.30
C ALA A 47 25.99 3.56 20.99
N ASP A 48 26.73 2.55 21.43
CA ASP A 48 26.33 1.17 21.25
C ASP A 48 25.00 0.91 22.00
N GLY A 49 24.09 0.20 21.34
CA GLY A 49 22.72 -0.01 21.83
C GLY A 49 21.70 -0.25 20.72
N THR A 50 20.45 -0.49 21.11
CA THR A 50 19.34 -0.70 20.17
C THR A 50 18.55 0.59 19.96
N TYR A 51 18.21 0.89 18.71
CA TYR A 51 17.50 2.11 18.33
C TYR A 51 16.38 1.83 17.35
N THR A 52 15.32 2.65 17.41
CA THR A 52 14.28 2.74 16.37
C THR A 52 14.53 3.93 15.46
N ILE A 53 14.49 3.70 14.14
CA ILE A 53 14.64 4.72 13.12
C ILE A 53 13.31 5.47 12.95
N SER A 54 13.30 6.79 13.12
CA SER A 54 12.07 7.59 13.07
C SER A 54 11.37 7.61 11.71
N SER A 55 12.09 7.39 10.62
CA SER A 55 11.54 7.49 9.26
C SER A 55 10.75 6.26 8.82
N ASN A 56 11.01 5.09 9.42
CA ASN A 56 10.37 3.82 9.03
C ASN A 56 9.94 2.93 10.21
N GLY A 57 10.22 3.36 11.45
CA GLY A 57 9.86 2.64 12.67
C GLY A 57 10.59 1.30 12.86
N LYS A 58 11.68 1.06 12.13
CA LYS A 58 12.45 -0.20 12.20
C LYS A 58 13.59 -0.10 13.18
N ARG A 59 13.91 -1.23 13.82
CA ARG A 59 15.00 -1.30 14.77
C ARG A 59 16.33 -1.71 14.14
N ILE A 60 17.39 -1.11 14.67
CA ILE A 60 18.79 -1.45 14.42
C ILE A 60 19.53 -1.61 15.76
N VAL A 61 20.63 -2.35 15.75
CA VAL A 61 21.61 -2.38 16.84
C VAL A 61 22.86 -1.67 16.34
N ILE A 62 23.40 -0.75 17.14
CA ILE A 62 24.74 -0.20 16.95
C ILE A 62 25.66 -0.93 17.92
N GLU A 63 26.72 -1.55 17.41
CA GLU A 63 27.69 -2.30 18.22
C GLU A 63 29.01 -2.40 17.45
N ASP A 64 30.13 -2.30 18.17
CA ASP A 64 31.47 -2.56 17.65
C ASP A 64 31.74 -1.85 16.31
N GLY A 65 31.36 -0.57 16.23
CA GLY A 65 31.62 0.27 15.04
C GLY A 65 30.68 0.06 13.86
N HIS A 66 29.57 -0.66 14.04
CA HIS A 66 28.61 -0.95 12.97
C HIS A 66 27.17 -0.78 13.43
N GLY A 67 26.26 -0.58 12.49
CA GLY A 67 24.81 -0.61 12.68
C GLY A 67 24.18 -1.74 11.89
N PHE A 68 23.51 -2.67 12.58
CA PHE A 68 22.90 -3.87 12.00
C PHE A 68 21.38 -3.86 12.09
N VAL A 69 20.73 -4.48 11.12
CA VAL A 69 19.27 -4.56 11.05
C VAL A 69 18.72 -5.59 12.03
N VAL A 70 17.70 -5.19 12.80
CA VAL A 70 16.89 -6.11 13.60
C VAL A 70 15.56 -6.40 12.90
N ASP A 71 14.81 -5.34 12.57
CA ASP A 71 13.52 -5.47 11.90
C ASP A 71 13.69 -5.22 10.40
N PRO A 72 13.38 -6.16 9.50
CA PRO A 72 13.68 -6.01 8.08
C PRO A 72 12.72 -5.04 7.38
N TRP A 73 13.17 -4.32 6.34
CA TRP A 73 12.30 -3.47 5.50
C TRP A 73 12.62 -3.52 4.00
N THR A 74 11.75 -2.92 3.19
CA THR A 74 11.97 -2.71 1.76
C THR A 74 12.48 -1.30 1.54
N HIS A 75 13.63 -1.17 0.91
CA HIS A 75 14.28 0.07 0.52
C HIS A 75 14.21 0.23 -1.01
N ALA A 76 14.05 1.47 -1.49
CA ALA A 76 14.02 1.81 -2.92
C ALA A 76 13.13 0.87 -3.78
N LEU A 77 11.87 0.67 -3.36
CA LEU A 77 10.81 -0.13 -3.99
C LEU A 77 11.04 -1.66 -4.04
N VAL A 78 12.25 -2.13 -4.32
CA VAL A 78 12.52 -3.56 -4.58
C VAL A 78 13.61 -4.19 -3.73
N LEU A 79 14.46 -3.40 -3.05
CA LEU A 79 15.60 -3.92 -2.30
C LEU A 79 15.18 -4.31 -0.88
N ARG A 80 15.30 -5.60 -0.54
CA ARG A 80 14.96 -6.10 0.80
C ARG A 80 16.19 -6.04 1.71
N ILE A 81 16.14 -5.18 2.73
CA ILE A 81 17.12 -5.17 3.81
C ILE A 81 16.68 -6.20 4.86
N GLN A 82 17.54 -7.19 5.12
CA GLN A 82 17.27 -8.36 5.96
C GLN A 82 17.90 -8.20 7.35
N PRO A 83 17.45 -8.96 8.38
CA PRO A 83 18.08 -8.95 9.68
C PRO A 83 19.56 -9.36 9.58
N GLY A 84 20.42 -8.74 10.39
CA GLY A 84 21.86 -8.97 10.37
C GLY A 84 22.62 -8.24 9.26
N MET A 85 21.95 -7.61 8.29
CA MET A 85 22.63 -6.76 7.31
C MET A 85 23.15 -5.47 7.94
N VAL A 86 24.35 -5.06 7.53
CA VAL A 86 24.99 -3.80 7.92
C VAL A 86 24.32 -2.64 7.17
N VAL A 87 23.85 -1.64 7.90
CA VAL A 87 23.24 -0.42 7.36
C VAL A 87 23.98 0.85 7.74
N MET A 88 24.81 0.78 8.80
CA MET A 88 25.82 1.79 9.09
C MET A 88 27.16 1.12 9.22
N ASP A 89 28.16 1.62 8.51
CA ASP A 89 29.54 1.15 8.59
C ASP A 89 30.44 2.25 9.17
N ASN A 90 31.61 1.86 9.66
CA ASN A 90 32.67 2.78 10.07
C ASN A 90 32.21 3.76 11.17
N PHE A 91 31.31 3.29 12.03
CA PHE A 91 30.72 4.05 13.13
C PHE A 91 31.80 4.36 14.17
N ARG A 92 32.06 5.64 14.39
CA ARG A 92 33.12 6.09 15.28
C ARG A 92 32.73 7.33 16.05
N GLN A 93 33.19 7.40 17.29
CA GLN A 93 33.03 8.58 18.12
C GLN A 93 34.02 9.67 17.70
N THR A 94 33.50 10.87 17.43
CA THR A 94 34.28 12.06 17.01
C THR A 94 34.26 13.19 18.06
N GLY A 95 33.51 13.00 19.14
CA GLY A 95 33.45 13.86 20.31
C GLY A 95 32.52 13.26 21.39
N PRO A 96 32.35 13.89 22.56
CA PRO A 96 31.54 13.33 23.65
C PRO A 96 30.14 12.88 23.22
N ASP A 97 29.46 13.71 22.42
CA ASP A 97 28.10 13.47 21.90
C ASP A 97 28.03 13.48 20.38
N ARG A 98 29.16 13.20 19.70
CA ARG A 98 29.28 13.28 18.25
C ARG A 98 29.84 12.00 17.66
N PHE A 99 29.21 11.52 16.59
CA PHE A 99 29.61 10.30 15.90
C PHE A 99 29.58 10.51 14.38
N ALA A 100 30.37 9.71 13.68
CA ALA A 100 30.38 9.65 12.22
C ALA A 100 30.26 8.19 11.79
N ALA A 101 29.58 7.96 10.67
CA ALA A 101 29.39 6.65 10.06
C ALA A 101 29.15 6.81 8.55
N ASP A 102 29.09 5.71 7.82
CA ASP A 102 28.63 5.66 6.44
C ASP A 102 27.25 4.98 6.40
N ASP A 103 26.22 5.70 5.96
CA ASP A 103 24.85 5.16 5.82
C ASP A 103 24.76 4.46 4.46
N LEU A 104 24.78 3.13 4.49
CA LEU A 104 24.87 2.32 3.28
C LEU A 104 23.57 2.37 2.45
N PRO A 105 22.36 2.30 3.03
CA PRO A 105 21.12 2.47 2.26
C PRO A 105 21.01 3.83 1.56
N LEU A 106 21.40 4.92 2.24
CA LEU A 106 21.36 6.27 1.66
C LEU A 106 22.63 6.62 0.86
N MET A 107 23.59 5.70 0.79
CA MET A 107 24.84 5.79 0.03
C MET A 107 25.57 7.11 0.29
N GLY A 108 25.87 7.41 1.56
CA GLY A 108 26.59 8.62 1.90
C GLY A 108 27.02 8.74 3.36
N PRO A 109 27.91 9.70 3.67
CA PRO A 109 28.41 9.87 5.03
C PRO A 109 27.32 10.44 5.95
N ALA A 110 27.25 9.89 7.15
CA ALA A 110 26.36 10.27 8.22
C ALA A 110 27.11 10.95 9.37
N THR A 111 26.54 12.03 9.88
CA THR A 111 26.95 12.64 11.15
C THR A 111 25.83 12.52 12.16
N LEU A 112 26.15 12.01 13.34
CA LEU A 112 25.19 11.82 14.42
C LEU A 112 25.52 12.72 15.60
N PHE A 113 24.48 13.28 16.22
CA PHE A 113 24.59 14.09 17.43
C PHE A 113 23.66 13.53 18.51
N ARG A 114 24.21 13.17 19.68
CA ARG A 114 23.44 12.70 20.81
C ARG A 114 22.78 13.88 21.52
N GLN A 115 21.48 13.80 21.67
CA GLN A 115 20.66 14.76 22.42
C GLN A 115 20.66 14.38 23.92
N PRO A 116 20.36 15.31 24.84
CA PRO A 116 20.34 15.04 26.29
C PRO A 116 19.40 13.90 26.71
N ASN A 117 18.38 13.59 25.91
CA ASN A 117 17.44 12.48 26.13
C ASN A 117 17.93 11.14 25.55
N GLY A 118 19.19 11.05 25.10
CA GLY A 118 19.78 9.84 24.53
C GLY A 118 19.48 9.60 23.04
N VAL A 119 18.58 10.37 22.42
CA VAL A 119 18.26 10.27 20.99
C VAL A 119 19.45 10.70 20.15
N LEU A 120 19.79 9.93 19.12
CA LEU A 120 20.78 10.35 18.12
C LEU A 120 20.05 11.04 16.96
N GLN A 121 20.37 12.31 16.72
CA GLN A 121 19.97 13.00 15.51
C GLN A 121 20.96 12.67 14.40
N VAL A 122 20.47 12.14 13.29
CA VAL A 122 21.28 11.71 12.14
C VAL A 122 21.09 12.68 10.99
N VAL A 123 22.20 13.10 10.38
CA VAL A 123 22.21 13.86 9.13
C VAL A 123 23.08 13.10 8.13
N VAL A 124 22.47 12.68 7.03
CA VAL A 124 23.15 11.95 5.96
C VAL A 124 23.27 12.82 4.73
N LYS A 125 24.49 12.94 4.19
CA LYS A 125 24.72 13.56 2.89
C LYS A 125 24.57 12.52 1.79
N GLY A 126 23.36 12.01 1.62
CA GLY A 126 23.06 10.90 0.73
C GLY A 126 23.16 11.28 -0.75
N SER A 127 23.30 10.27 -1.61
CA SER A 127 23.41 10.44 -3.06
C SER A 127 22.16 11.06 -3.72
N PHE A 128 21.02 11.05 -3.03
CA PHE A 128 19.75 11.63 -3.48
C PHE A 128 19.38 12.95 -2.79
N GLY A 129 20.33 13.55 -2.07
CA GLY A 129 20.13 14.78 -1.30
C GLY A 129 20.24 14.56 0.22
N PRO A 130 20.31 15.65 1.00
CA PRO A 130 20.49 15.55 2.45
C PRO A 130 19.22 15.02 3.13
N VAL A 131 19.38 14.01 3.98
CA VAL A 131 18.29 13.41 4.76
C VAL A 131 18.57 13.59 6.25
N LYS A 132 17.51 13.80 7.03
CA LYS A 132 17.57 13.88 8.49
C LYS A 132 16.57 12.91 9.10
N TYR A 133 17.00 12.19 10.13
CA TYR A 133 16.14 11.32 10.93
C TYR A 133 16.68 11.18 12.35
N PHE A 134 15.91 10.54 13.22
CA PHE A 134 16.30 10.27 14.60
C PHE A 134 16.42 8.77 14.85
N LEU A 135 17.36 8.41 15.71
CA LEU A 135 17.49 7.08 16.32
C LEU A 135 17.08 7.21 17.78
N THR A 136 15.92 6.66 18.11
CA THR A 136 15.38 6.70 19.48
C THR A 136 15.81 5.42 20.21
N PRO A 137 16.51 5.52 21.36
CA PRO A 137 16.90 4.36 22.15
C PRO A 137 15.70 3.49 22.51
N THR A 138 15.88 2.17 22.47
CA THR A 138 14.91 1.19 22.95
C THR A 138 15.60 0.21 23.89
N ASP A 139 14.82 -0.56 24.64
CA ASP A 139 15.37 -1.63 25.49
C ASP A 139 16.28 -2.57 24.68
N PRO A 140 17.43 -2.98 25.24
CA PRO A 140 18.37 -3.86 24.55
C PRO A 140 17.69 -5.17 24.19
N VAL A 141 17.96 -5.66 22.98
CA VAL A 141 17.58 -7.02 22.60
C VAL A 141 18.51 -7.96 23.40
N PHE A 142 17.99 -8.59 24.46
CA PHE A 142 18.67 -9.74 25.06
C PHE A 142 18.71 -10.87 24.02
N ASP A 143 19.92 -11.29 23.63
CA ASP A 143 20.13 -12.51 22.85
C ASP A 143 19.40 -13.70 23.48
N PRO A 144 18.69 -14.53 22.71
CA PRO A 144 18.33 -15.85 23.17
C PRO A 144 19.43 -16.86 22.78
N VAL A 145 20.26 -17.21 23.76
CA VAL A 145 20.74 -18.59 24.07
C VAL A 145 21.74 -19.23 23.08
N ALA A 146 22.60 -20.13 23.61
CA ALA A 146 23.10 -21.33 22.90
C ALA A 146 21.99 -21.97 22.05
N PRO A 147 22.21 -22.90 21.09
CA PRO A 147 21.11 -23.52 20.34
C PRO A 147 20.13 -24.20 21.32
N SER A 148 19.13 -23.41 21.74
CA SER A 148 17.95 -23.85 22.42
C SER A 148 17.31 -24.81 21.43
N PRO A 149 16.78 -25.97 21.86
CA PRO A 149 15.90 -26.73 20.99
C PRO A 149 14.92 -25.72 20.40
N GLU A 150 14.82 -25.69 19.07
CA GLU A 150 14.08 -24.67 18.31
C GLU A 150 12.85 -24.28 19.12
N PRO A 151 12.73 -23.01 19.57
CA PRO A 151 11.57 -22.61 20.33
C PRO A 151 10.38 -22.98 19.44
N LEU A 152 9.53 -23.88 19.94
CA LEU A 152 8.36 -24.37 19.21
C LEU A 152 7.76 -23.17 18.50
N PRO A 153 7.55 -23.24 17.16
CA PRO A 153 7.16 -22.08 16.37
C PRO A 153 6.05 -21.38 17.14
N ARG A 154 6.32 -20.15 17.59
CA ARG A 154 5.35 -19.39 18.39
C ARG A 154 4.06 -19.45 17.59
N PRO A 155 2.95 -19.93 18.17
CA PRO A 155 1.72 -20.06 17.42
C PRO A 155 1.46 -18.68 16.82
N VAL A 156 1.40 -18.64 15.49
CA VAL A 156 1.07 -17.39 14.78
C VAL A 156 -0.29 -17.01 15.32
N VAL A 157 -0.33 -15.97 16.16
CA VAL A 157 -1.59 -15.47 16.69
C VAL A 157 -2.28 -14.82 15.52
N GLU A 158 -3.10 -15.61 14.82
CA GLU A 158 -3.88 -15.11 13.72
C GLU A 158 -4.87 -14.08 14.29
N ARG A 159 -4.75 -12.83 13.83
CA ARG A 159 -5.62 -11.74 14.25
C ARG A 159 -6.62 -11.45 13.16
N ASP A 160 -7.77 -10.93 13.56
CA ASP A 160 -8.73 -10.36 12.62
C ASP A 160 -8.05 -9.31 11.76
N ARG A 161 -8.30 -9.40 10.46
CA ARG A 161 -7.87 -8.41 9.47
C ARG A 161 -8.96 -7.37 9.34
N ILE A 162 -8.62 -6.11 9.52
CA ILE A 162 -9.59 -5.01 9.46
C ILE A 162 -9.29 -4.17 8.24
N TYR A 163 -10.28 -4.06 7.35
CA TYR A 163 -10.24 -3.22 6.17
C TYR A 163 -11.22 -2.06 6.27
N GLN A 164 -10.83 -0.91 5.75
CA GLN A 164 -11.70 0.25 5.57
C GLN A 164 -11.91 0.48 4.09
N LEU A 165 -13.17 0.46 3.65
CA LEU A 165 -13.53 0.84 2.29
C LEU A 165 -14.14 2.23 2.27
N HIS A 166 -13.79 3.04 1.29
CA HIS A 166 -14.42 4.34 1.10
C HIS A 166 -14.51 4.69 -0.39
N ILE A 167 -15.50 5.52 -0.71
CA ILE A 167 -15.61 6.17 -2.01
C ILE A 167 -14.79 7.45 -1.90
N GLY A 168 -13.83 7.66 -2.78
CA GLY A 168 -13.02 8.87 -2.79
C GLY A 168 -13.47 9.84 -3.88
N VAL A 169 -13.02 9.67 -5.10
CA VAL A 169 -13.12 10.75 -6.10
C VAL A 169 -14.11 10.39 -7.19
N ALA A 170 -14.92 11.34 -7.67
CA ALA A 170 -15.67 11.15 -8.91
C ALA A 170 -14.98 11.76 -10.12
N TRP A 171 -15.12 11.08 -11.25
CA TRP A 171 -14.49 11.41 -12.51
C TRP A 171 -15.56 11.47 -13.60
N CYS A 172 -15.58 12.57 -14.35
CA CYS A 172 -16.33 12.66 -15.60
C CYS A 172 -15.40 12.50 -16.80
N GLN A 173 -15.80 11.71 -17.79
CA GLN A 173 -15.11 11.63 -19.08
C GLN A 173 -16.11 11.42 -20.22
N GLY A 174 -15.74 11.73 -21.47
CA GLY A 174 -16.61 11.52 -22.62
C GLY A 174 -16.45 12.56 -23.72
N LYS A 175 -17.18 12.37 -24.82
CA LYS A 175 -17.14 13.22 -26.03
C LYS A 175 -18.04 14.45 -25.92
N SER A 176 -18.93 14.51 -24.93
CA SER A 176 -19.88 15.62 -24.74
C SER A 176 -20.16 15.81 -23.25
N LEU A 177 -19.33 16.60 -22.57
CA LEU A 177 -19.50 16.97 -21.17
C LEU A 177 -20.23 18.31 -21.00
N PHE A 178 -20.60 18.99 -22.09
CA PHE A 178 -21.21 20.32 -22.07
C PHE A 178 -22.40 20.37 -21.11
N ARG A 179 -22.22 21.11 -20.00
CA ARG A 179 -23.23 21.38 -18.97
C ARG A 179 -23.82 20.11 -18.34
N LYS A 180 -23.08 19.01 -18.31
CA LYS A 180 -23.51 17.80 -17.58
C LYS A 180 -23.30 18.01 -16.08
N ARG A 181 -24.36 17.82 -15.31
CA ARG A 181 -24.34 17.89 -13.86
C ARG A 181 -24.97 16.61 -13.31
N TYR A 182 -24.29 15.95 -12.41
CA TYR A 182 -24.79 14.75 -11.74
C TYR A 182 -24.95 15.05 -10.27
N ARG A 183 -26.17 14.94 -9.74
CA ARG A 183 -26.42 15.05 -8.30
C ARG A 183 -27.01 13.76 -7.81
N GLY A 184 -26.79 13.39 -6.56
CA GLY A 184 -27.31 12.12 -6.10
C GLY A 184 -26.81 11.69 -4.74
N GLY A 185 -27.10 10.42 -4.42
CA GLY A 185 -26.56 9.71 -3.28
C GLY A 185 -25.82 8.46 -3.74
N VAL A 186 -24.69 8.13 -3.13
CA VAL A 186 -23.90 6.92 -3.42
C VAL A 186 -23.47 6.21 -2.13
N HIS A 187 -23.44 4.88 -2.16
CA HIS A 187 -22.96 4.05 -1.07
C HIS A 187 -22.26 2.80 -1.61
N LEU A 188 -21.51 2.14 -0.73
CA LEU A 188 -20.93 0.83 -0.99
C LEU A 188 -21.83 -0.25 -0.40
N GLY A 189 -21.97 -1.36 -1.10
CA GLY A 189 -22.59 -2.58 -0.62
C GLY A 189 -21.60 -3.74 -0.72
N VAL A 190 -21.67 -4.66 0.24
CA VAL A 190 -20.86 -5.88 0.24
C VAL A 190 -21.65 -7.02 0.88
N LYS A 191 -21.29 -8.26 0.60
CA LYS A 191 -21.75 -9.42 1.36
C LYS A 191 -20.61 -10.02 2.17
N ASP A 192 -20.87 -10.33 3.44
CA ASP A 192 -19.93 -11.09 4.27
C ASP A 192 -19.86 -12.56 3.84
N ALA A 193 -18.99 -13.34 4.49
CA ALA A 193 -18.83 -14.77 4.21
C ALA A 193 -20.11 -15.59 4.43
N ASN A 194 -21.08 -15.09 5.21
CA ASN A 194 -22.37 -15.70 5.46
C ASN A 194 -23.45 -15.21 4.47
N GLY A 195 -23.10 -14.35 3.51
CA GLY A 195 -24.03 -13.75 2.56
C GLY A 195 -24.85 -12.59 3.13
N LYS A 196 -24.59 -12.14 4.36
CA LYS A 196 -25.27 -10.98 4.97
C LYS A 196 -24.81 -9.71 4.26
N ALA A 197 -25.77 -8.96 3.74
CA ALA A 197 -25.51 -7.67 3.12
C ALA A 197 -25.11 -6.63 4.18
N MET A 198 -24.04 -5.89 3.88
CA MET A 198 -23.61 -4.71 4.64
C MET A 198 -23.52 -3.54 3.68
N THR A 199 -23.98 -2.37 4.12
CA THR A 199 -23.98 -1.16 3.31
C THR A 199 -23.31 -0.02 4.07
N SER A 200 -22.53 0.78 3.37
CA SER A 200 -21.99 2.02 3.92
C SER A 200 -23.09 3.07 4.05
N LYS A 201 -22.82 4.11 4.84
CA LYS A 201 -23.70 5.29 4.87
C LYS A 201 -23.74 5.95 3.49
N SER A 202 -24.94 6.30 3.03
CA SER A 202 -25.13 7.06 1.79
C SER A 202 -24.45 8.42 1.83
N ARG A 203 -23.85 8.82 0.71
CA ARG A 203 -23.09 10.06 0.53
C ARG A 203 -23.70 10.86 -0.60
N SER A 204 -24.11 12.09 -0.30
CA SER A 204 -24.59 13.00 -1.33
C SER A 204 -23.42 13.49 -2.19
N PHE A 205 -23.64 13.65 -3.49
CA PHE A 205 -22.69 14.24 -4.42
C PHE A 205 -23.37 15.24 -5.35
N ASP A 206 -22.59 16.20 -5.86
CA ASP A 206 -23.02 17.19 -6.84
C ASP A 206 -21.83 17.53 -7.75
N ILE A 207 -21.79 16.92 -8.92
CA ILE A 207 -20.64 16.91 -9.82
C ILE A 207 -20.95 17.74 -11.05
N HIS A 208 -20.05 18.66 -11.40
CA HIS A 208 -20.17 19.48 -12.61
C HIS A 208 -19.12 19.09 -13.65
N CYS A 209 -19.54 18.41 -14.70
CA CYS A 209 -18.67 18.10 -15.82
C CYS A 209 -18.67 19.28 -16.82
N ASN A 210 -17.49 19.63 -17.34
CA ASN A 210 -17.35 20.63 -18.38
C ASN A 210 -16.43 20.10 -19.50
N ASP A 211 -16.59 20.61 -20.73
CA ASP A 211 -15.81 20.14 -21.88
C ASP A 211 -14.34 20.58 -21.85
N LYS A 212 -13.98 21.51 -20.97
CA LYS A 212 -12.73 22.27 -21.10
C LYS A 212 -11.53 21.67 -20.37
N LYS A 213 -11.66 20.54 -19.66
CA LYS A 213 -10.59 19.67 -19.14
C LYS A 213 -11.23 18.54 -18.32
N GLN A 214 -10.57 17.39 -18.20
CA GLN A 214 -10.92 16.39 -17.18
C GLN A 214 -10.95 17.10 -15.82
N ARG A 215 -12.12 17.21 -15.21
CA ARG A 215 -12.24 17.76 -13.87
C ARG A 215 -12.37 16.60 -12.91
N VAL A 216 -11.33 16.45 -12.09
CA VAL A 216 -11.34 15.57 -10.94
C VAL A 216 -11.97 16.36 -9.82
N GLU A 217 -13.24 16.11 -9.53
CA GLU A 217 -13.87 16.68 -8.33
C GLU A 217 -13.56 15.74 -7.17
N THR A 218 -12.46 16.06 -6.48
CA THR A 218 -12.13 15.46 -5.20
C THR A 218 -13.21 15.92 -4.22
N PHE A 219 -14.06 14.99 -3.80
CA PHE A 219 -14.82 15.23 -2.59
C PHE A 219 -13.80 15.28 -1.45
N ALA A 220 -13.65 16.45 -0.84
CA ALA A 220 -12.95 16.53 0.44
C ALA A 220 -13.85 15.80 1.45
N PHE A 221 -13.56 14.53 1.72
CA PHE A 221 -14.17 13.84 2.85
C PHE A 221 -13.57 14.45 4.09
N GLU A 222 -14.33 15.31 4.74
CA GLU A 222 -13.88 16.02 5.95
C GLU A 222 -13.62 15.08 7.14
N SER A 223 -13.91 13.77 7.03
CA SER A 223 -13.40 12.78 7.98
C SER A 223 -13.30 11.36 7.39
N SER A 224 -12.29 10.61 7.85
CA SER A 224 -12.06 9.18 7.56
C SER A 224 -13.20 8.26 8.04
N ASP A 225 -14.06 8.78 8.93
CA ASP A 225 -15.04 7.99 9.67
C ASP A 225 -16.44 8.16 9.08
N ILE A 226 -16.67 9.24 8.33
CA ILE A 226 -17.96 9.53 7.71
C ILE A 226 -17.94 8.92 6.30
N GLY A 227 -18.27 7.63 6.23
CA GLY A 227 -18.68 6.97 4.97
C GLY A 227 -17.87 5.75 4.61
N SER A 228 -16.90 5.43 5.46
CA SER A 228 -16.17 4.19 5.37
C SER A 228 -17.05 3.01 5.80
N LEU A 229 -16.85 1.87 5.14
CA LEU A 229 -17.38 0.59 5.55
C LEU A 229 -16.21 -0.20 6.14
N THR A 230 -16.30 -0.49 7.44
CA THR A 230 -15.31 -1.31 8.12
C THR A 230 -15.66 -2.78 7.95
N LEU A 231 -14.68 -3.55 7.50
CA LEU A 231 -14.76 -4.96 7.20
C LEU A 231 -13.82 -5.71 8.13
N VAL A 232 -14.35 -6.67 8.88
CA VAL A 232 -13.55 -7.53 9.77
C VAL A 232 -13.52 -8.93 9.16
N VAL A 233 -12.34 -9.39 8.75
CA VAL A 233 -12.13 -10.76 8.24
C VAL A 233 -11.43 -11.58 9.31
N PRO A 234 -12.11 -12.58 9.90
CA PRO A 234 -11.47 -13.50 10.82
C PRO A 234 -10.30 -14.25 10.16
N PRO A 235 -9.37 -14.77 10.97
CA PRO A 235 -8.39 -15.75 10.54
C PRO A 235 -8.97 -16.89 9.71
N GLY A 236 -8.22 -17.33 8.69
CA GLY A 236 -8.60 -18.47 7.85
C GLY A 236 -9.79 -18.25 6.90
N GLN A 237 -10.48 -17.10 6.94
CA GLN A 237 -11.58 -16.83 6.01
C GLN A 237 -11.10 -16.16 4.71
N SER A 238 -11.77 -16.49 3.60
CA SER A 238 -11.48 -16.00 2.25
C SER A 238 -11.92 -14.53 2.00
N GLY A 239 -12.44 -13.85 3.02
CA GLY A 239 -12.79 -12.43 2.96
C GLY A 239 -14.21 -12.16 2.50
N PHE A 240 -14.42 -10.96 1.95
CA PHE A 240 -15.71 -10.44 1.52
C PHE A 240 -15.92 -10.64 0.02
N GLN A 241 -17.19 -10.65 -0.41
CA GLN A 241 -17.56 -10.87 -1.80
C GLN A 241 -18.57 -9.83 -2.28
N ASN A 242 -18.66 -9.67 -3.61
CA ASN A 242 -19.67 -8.85 -4.27
C ASN A 242 -19.64 -7.39 -3.80
N LEU A 243 -18.45 -6.77 -3.78
CA LEU A 243 -18.37 -5.34 -3.60
C LEU A 243 -19.12 -4.66 -4.75
N GLN A 244 -20.04 -3.78 -4.40
CA GLN A 244 -20.83 -3.02 -5.35
C GLN A 244 -20.90 -1.57 -4.93
N ILE A 245 -20.93 -0.69 -5.93
CA ILE A 245 -21.25 0.71 -5.76
C ILE A 245 -22.67 0.94 -6.25
N SER A 246 -23.50 1.52 -5.39
CA SER A 246 -24.92 1.71 -5.66
C SER A 246 -25.36 3.11 -5.25
N GLY A 247 -26.43 3.61 -5.85
CA GLY A 247 -26.91 4.94 -5.55
C GLY A 247 -28.02 5.40 -6.47
N VAL A 248 -28.36 6.67 -6.33
CA VAL A 248 -29.37 7.36 -7.13
C VAL A 248 -28.74 8.61 -7.72
N ILE A 249 -28.92 8.83 -9.03
CA ILE A 249 -28.55 10.07 -9.71
C ILE A 249 -29.82 10.82 -10.07
N ASN A 250 -29.96 12.04 -9.59
CA ASN A 250 -31.00 12.98 -9.98
C ASN A 250 -30.58 13.69 -11.27
N ASP A 251 -31.10 13.21 -12.41
CA ASP A 251 -30.97 13.88 -13.72
C ASP A 251 -32.25 14.70 -14.02
N ILE A 252 -32.21 15.51 -15.08
CA ILE A 252 -33.33 16.34 -15.55
C ILE A 252 -34.57 15.47 -15.88
N LEU A 253 -34.35 14.24 -16.31
CA LEU A 253 -35.41 13.28 -16.67
C LEU A 253 -35.97 12.51 -15.46
N GLY A 254 -35.41 12.72 -14.27
CA GLY A 254 -35.80 12.03 -13.03
C GLY A 254 -34.63 11.29 -12.35
N PRO A 255 -34.90 10.67 -11.20
CA PRO A 255 -33.92 9.84 -10.50
C PRO A 255 -33.62 8.55 -11.28
N VAL A 256 -32.35 8.21 -11.39
CA VAL A 256 -31.84 6.99 -12.01
C VAL A 256 -31.05 6.22 -10.96
N ASP A 257 -31.56 5.05 -10.59
CA ASP A 257 -30.83 4.12 -9.74
C ASP A 257 -29.68 3.49 -10.52
N PHE A 258 -28.55 3.32 -9.85
CA PHE A 258 -27.44 2.55 -10.38
C PHE A 258 -26.93 1.55 -9.34
N MET A 259 -26.44 0.43 -9.86
CA MET A 259 -25.76 -0.61 -9.11
C MET A 259 -24.70 -1.21 -10.02
N LYS A 260 -23.43 -1.10 -9.63
CA LYS A 260 -22.30 -1.60 -10.40
C LYS A 260 -21.42 -2.48 -9.53
N PRO A 261 -20.98 -3.65 -10.03
CA PRO A 261 -19.95 -4.42 -9.34
C PRO A 261 -18.61 -3.67 -9.37
N SER A 262 -17.79 -3.94 -8.36
CA SER A 262 -16.41 -3.46 -8.25
C SER A 262 -15.49 -4.68 -8.18
N GLY A 263 -14.46 -4.69 -9.02
CA GLY A 263 -13.40 -5.70 -9.04
C GLY A 263 -12.30 -5.46 -8.00
N LEU A 264 -12.50 -4.56 -7.03
CA LEU A 264 -11.49 -4.18 -6.04
C LEU A 264 -11.03 -5.38 -5.19
N PHE A 265 -11.94 -6.30 -4.83
CA PHE A 265 -11.56 -7.50 -4.07
C PHE A 265 -10.78 -8.50 -4.91
N GLU A 266 -11.12 -8.65 -6.19
CA GLU A 266 -10.35 -9.44 -7.16
C GLU A 266 -8.96 -8.85 -7.33
N THR A 267 -8.87 -7.52 -7.43
CA THR A 267 -7.60 -6.79 -7.54
C THR A 267 -6.73 -7.01 -6.29
N ALA A 268 -7.33 -6.92 -5.10
CA ALA A 268 -6.62 -7.20 -3.85
C ALA A 268 -6.16 -8.67 -3.77
N ARG A 269 -7.02 -9.63 -4.14
CA ARG A 269 -6.68 -11.06 -4.16
C ARG A 269 -5.62 -11.40 -5.20
N ALA A 270 -5.57 -10.69 -6.32
CA ALA A 270 -4.56 -10.89 -7.37
C ALA A 270 -3.14 -10.58 -6.89
N LEU A 271 -2.96 -9.89 -5.76
CA LEU A 271 -1.66 -9.71 -5.12
C LEU A 271 -1.07 -11.03 -4.56
N GLY A 272 -1.90 -12.08 -4.42
CA GLY A 272 -1.47 -13.37 -3.88
C GLY A 272 -1.14 -13.36 -2.39
N ARG A 273 -1.41 -12.24 -1.71
CA ARG A 273 -1.22 -12.03 -0.27
C ARG A 273 -2.29 -11.06 0.25
N ASP A 274 -2.48 -11.05 1.56
CA ASP A 274 -3.21 -9.97 2.20
C ASP A 274 -2.50 -8.63 2.00
N LEU A 275 -3.27 -7.55 2.03
CA LEU A 275 -2.71 -6.20 2.10
C LEU A 275 -1.85 -6.07 3.37
N GLU A 276 -0.75 -5.34 3.29
CA GLU A 276 0.00 -4.91 4.48
C GLU A 276 -0.78 -3.81 5.22
N ILE A 277 -0.49 -3.63 6.51
CA ILE A 277 -1.11 -2.54 7.28
C ILE A 277 -0.74 -1.20 6.62
N ASN A 278 -1.74 -0.40 6.35
CA ASN A 278 -1.71 0.85 5.58
C ASN A 278 -1.51 0.74 4.06
N GLU A 279 -1.41 -0.46 3.52
CA GLU A 279 -1.45 -0.66 2.07
C GLU A 279 -2.87 -0.37 1.56
N ASN A 280 -2.93 0.29 0.40
CA ASN A 280 -4.17 0.69 -0.26
C ASN A 280 -4.23 0.04 -1.63
N VAL A 281 -5.43 -0.40 -2.00
CA VAL A 281 -5.80 -0.69 -3.38
C VAL A 281 -7.00 0.16 -3.75
N ASP A 282 -7.09 0.53 -5.02
CA ASP A 282 -8.18 1.34 -5.52
C ASP A 282 -8.61 0.92 -6.93
N GLU A 283 -9.86 1.24 -7.26
CA GLU A 283 -10.47 0.94 -8.54
C GLU A 283 -11.35 2.11 -8.96
N LEU A 284 -11.38 2.42 -10.26
CA LEU A 284 -12.31 3.37 -10.84
C LEU A 284 -13.51 2.61 -11.43
N VAL A 285 -14.70 2.80 -10.83
CA VAL A 285 -15.93 2.10 -11.23
C VAL A 285 -16.83 3.04 -12.04
N GLU A 286 -17.08 2.72 -13.30
CA GLU A 286 -18.00 3.48 -14.16
C GLU A 286 -19.46 3.18 -13.80
N VAL A 287 -20.19 4.19 -13.31
CA VAL A 287 -21.59 4.08 -12.88
C VAL A 287 -22.60 4.53 -13.92
N ILE A 288 -22.23 5.50 -14.74
CA ILE A 288 -22.99 5.95 -15.91
C ILE A 288 -22.04 5.89 -17.10
N GLY A 289 -22.48 5.31 -18.21
CA GLY A 289 -21.71 5.25 -19.47
C GLY A 289 -22.39 6.01 -20.61
N GLY A 290 -21.69 6.16 -21.74
CA GLY A 290 -22.23 6.74 -22.98
C GLY A 290 -21.40 7.90 -23.52
N LYS A 291 -22.06 8.98 -23.99
CA LYS A 291 -21.37 10.19 -24.50
C LYS A 291 -20.69 11.00 -23.38
N ALA A 292 -21.18 10.85 -22.16
CA ALA A 292 -20.57 11.29 -20.92
C ALA A 292 -20.68 10.12 -19.94
N SER A 293 -19.57 9.77 -19.31
CA SER A 293 -19.53 8.78 -18.24
C SER A 293 -19.15 9.41 -16.93
N LEU A 294 -19.73 8.84 -15.87
CA LEU A 294 -19.45 9.17 -14.48
C LEU A 294 -18.85 7.93 -13.85
N SER A 295 -17.68 8.08 -13.25
CA SER A 295 -17.02 7.01 -12.50
C SER A 295 -16.71 7.46 -11.08
N PHE A 296 -16.70 6.52 -10.15
CA PHE A 296 -16.27 6.75 -8.77
C PHE A 296 -15.05 5.90 -8.47
N ARG A 297 -14.06 6.49 -7.79
CA ARG A 297 -12.91 5.76 -7.29
C ARG A 297 -13.23 5.18 -5.92
N VAL A 298 -13.14 3.87 -5.80
CA VAL A 298 -13.33 3.12 -4.55
C VAL A 298 -11.98 2.68 -4.04
N TYR A 299 -11.75 2.86 -2.75
CA TYR A 299 -10.51 2.54 -2.07
C TYR A 299 -10.75 1.48 -1.02
N MET A 300 -9.78 0.60 -0.83
CA MET A 300 -9.70 -0.33 0.29
C MET A 300 -8.32 -0.22 0.93
N LYS A 301 -8.31 -0.01 2.25
CA LYS A 301 -7.11 0.08 3.07
C LYS A 301 -7.16 -0.97 4.15
N ARG A 302 -6.06 -1.68 4.40
CA ARG A 302 -5.94 -2.47 5.64
C ARG A 302 -5.48 -1.59 6.79
N VAL A 303 -6.20 -1.63 7.90
CA VAL A 303 -5.88 -0.87 9.12
C VAL A 303 -5.37 -1.77 10.26
N GLN A 304 -5.63 -3.09 10.19
CA GLN A 304 -5.11 -4.10 11.12
C GLN A 304 -4.95 -5.44 10.41
#